data_AF-A0A350XAP6-F1
#
_entry.id   AF-A0A350XAP6-F1
#
_cell.length_a   1.000
_cell.length_b   1.000
_cell.length_c   1.000
_cell.angle_alpha   90.00
_cell.angle_beta   90.00
_cell.angle_gamma   90.00
#
_symmetry.space_group_name_H-M   'P 1'
#
loop_
_entity.id
_entity.type
_entity.pdbx_description
1 polymer ?
#
loop_
_entity_poly.entity_id
_entity_poly.type
_entity_poly.pdbx_seq_one_letter_code
_entity_poly.pdbx_strand_id
1 'polypeptide(L)'
;MAKIEQYRQYIQKLLMKYSSYQSSEEDIEVQLLFDTERDHYQILDIGWEGCDRIYNCVMHLDIKDGKIWIQRNTTDIRIAEELVEMGVP
;
A
#
# COMPACT_ATOMS: atom_id res chain seq x y z
N MET A 1 10.98 18.55 -5.63
CA MET A 1 11.63 17.54 -4.76
C MET A 1 10.92 17.41 -3.42
N ALA A 2 10.77 18.48 -2.60
CA ALA A 2 10.07 18.39 -1.30
C ALA A 2 8.67 17.75 -1.35
N LYS A 3 7.89 18.04 -2.40
CA LYS A 3 6.56 17.46 -2.63
C LYS A 3 6.57 15.94 -2.84
N ILE A 4 7.58 15.41 -3.52
CA ILE A 4 7.70 13.96 -3.76
C ILE A 4 8.04 13.27 -2.44
N GLU A 5 9.03 13.78 -1.69
CA GLU A 5 9.38 13.23 -0.37
C GLU A 5 8.19 13.20 0.59
N GLN A 6 7.37 14.25 0.58
CA GLN A 6 6.14 14.29 1.36
C GLN A 6 5.14 13.20 0.94
N TYR A 7 4.95 12.99 -0.37
CA TYR A 7 4.10 11.92 -0.87
C TYR A 7 4.64 10.53 -0.52
N ARG A 8 5.95 10.31 -0.59
CA ARG A 8 6.59 9.06 -0.15
C ARG A 8 6.24 8.77 1.31
N GLN A 9 6.38 9.78 2.18
CA GLN A 9 6.03 9.66 3.60
C GLN A 9 4.53 9.38 3.81
N TYR A 10 3.67 10.03 3.04
CA TYR A 10 2.22 9.83 3.15
C TYR A 10 1.80 8.43 2.73
N ILE A 11 2.29 7.96 1.58
CA ILE A 11 2.00 6.61 1.07
C ILE A 11 2.52 5.56 2.06
N GLN A 12 3.77 5.68 2.52
CA GLN A 12 4.34 4.71 3.48
C GLN A 12 3.56 4.69 4.79
N LYS A 13 3.17 5.86 5.33
CA LYS A 13 2.32 5.92 6.55
C LYS A 13 0.96 5.27 6.34
N LEU A 14 0.31 5.54 5.20
CA LEU A 14 -0.97 4.95 4.85
C LEU A 14 -0.87 3.43 4.74
N LEU A 15 0.13 2.92 4.03
CA LEU A 15 0.31 1.48 3.86
C LEU A 15 0.72 0.79 5.16
N MET A 16 1.59 1.38 5.99
CA MET A 16 1.92 0.85 7.32
C MET A 16 0.70 0.82 8.26
N LYS A 17 -0.16 1.84 8.20
CA LYS A 17 -1.43 1.85 8.93
C LYS A 17 -2.27 0.64 8.51
N TYR A 18 -2.40 0.40 7.21
CA TYR A 18 -3.28 -0.66 6.71
C TYR A 18 -2.71 -2.07 6.75
N SER A 19 -1.39 -2.24 6.74
CA SER A 19 -0.76 -3.54 6.96
C SER A 19 -0.88 -4.03 8.41
N SER A 20 -1.19 -3.13 9.36
CA SER A 20 -1.33 -3.50 10.77
C SER A 20 -2.62 -4.25 11.10
N TYR A 21 -3.60 -4.21 10.20
CA TYR A 21 -4.77 -5.07 10.26
C TYR A 21 -4.36 -6.48 9.79
N GLN A 22 -3.67 -7.22 10.66
CA GLN A 22 -3.24 -8.59 10.38
C GLN A 22 -4.43 -9.46 9.95
N SER A 23 -4.19 -10.32 8.96
CA SER A 23 -4.99 -11.53 8.76
C SER A 23 -4.99 -12.33 10.07
N SER A 24 -6.15 -12.83 10.50
CA SER A 24 -6.27 -13.73 11.65
C SER A 24 -5.63 -15.11 11.38
N GLU A 25 -5.21 -15.38 10.14
CA GLU A 25 -4.65 -16.65 9.71
C GLU A 25 -3.13 -16.69 9.90
N GLU A 26 -2.64 -17.66 10.67
CA GLU A 26 -1.21 -17.81 11.01
C GLU A 26 -0.31 -18.06 9.79
N ASP A 27 -0.86 -18.64 8.71
CA ASP A 27 -0.12 -19.02 7.50
C ASP A 27 -0.14 -17.94 6.39
N ILE A 28 -0.69 -16.75 6.68
CA ILE A 28 -0.71 -15.61 5.74
C ILE A 28 0.10 -14.44 6.31
N GLU A 29 1.20 -14.12 5.63
CA GLU A 29 2.05 -12.97 5.94
C GLU A 29 1.58 -11.73 5.18
N VAL A 30 1.50 -10.60 5.89
CA VAL A 30 1.33 -9.27 5.29
C VAL A 30 2.70 -8.65 5.08
N GLN A 31 3.13 -8.51 3.82
CA GLN A 31 4.40 -7.92 3.44
C GLN A 31 4.24 -6.48 2.92
N LEU A 32 5.08 -5.57 3.44
CA LEU A 32 5.23 -4.22 2.92
C LEU A 32 6.40 -4.15 1.96
N LEU A 33 6.15 -3.70 0.73
CA LEU A 33 7.19 -3.53 -0.28
C LEU A 33 7.27 -2.06 -0.67
N PHE A 34 8.36 -1.40 -0.27
CA PHE A 34 8.63 0.00 -0.60
C PHE A 34 9.90 0.10 -1.45
N ASP A 35 9.73 0.40 -2.73
CA ASP A 35 10.82 0.82 -3.62
C ASP A 35 10.80 2.35 -3.70
N THR A 36 11.58 3.01 -2.84
CA THR A 36 11.67 4.47 -2.81
C THR A 36 12.54 5.05 -3.92
N GLU A 37 13.36 4.23 -4.57
CA GLU A 37 14.18 4.66 -5.71
C GLU A 37 13.34 4.77 -6.98
N ARG A 38 12.39 3.86 -7.16
CA ARG A 38 11.52 3.76 -8.34
C ARG A 38 10.08 4.20 -8.07
N ASP A 39 9.78 4.59 -6.83
CA ASP A 39 8.49 5.08 -6.38
C ASP A 39 7.33 4.07 -6.54
N HIS A 40 7.54 2.84 -6.08
CA HIS A 40 6.53 1.77 -6.04
C HIS A 40 6.28 1.29 -4.61
N TYR A 41 5.02 1.24 -4.19
CA TYR A 41 4.64 0.94 -2.80
C TYR A 41 3.47 -0.03 -2.75
N GLN A 42 3.62 -1.14 -2.02
CA GLN A 42 2.63 -2.21 -2.00
C GLN A 42 2.41 -2.80 -0.61
N ILE A 43 1.21 -3.35 -0.41
CA ILE A 43 0.90 -4.36 0.60
C ILE A 43 0.60 -5.65 -0.15
N LEU A 44 1.31 -6.73 0.18
CA LEU A 44 1.04 -8.08 -0.33
C LEU A 44 0.60 -9.00 0.81
N ASP A 45 -0.43 -9.80 0.57
CA ASP A 45 -0.71 -10.99 1.37
C ASP A 45 -0.06 -12.20 0.69
N ILE A 46 0.79 -12.90 1.44
CA ILE A 46 1.58 -14.01 0.96
C ILE A 46 1.50 -15.16 1.93
N GLY A 47 1.00 -16.31 1.48
CA GLY A 47 0.78 -17.42 2.40
C GLY A 47 0.16 -18.63 1.74
N TRP A 48 -0.44 -19.46 2.56
CA TRP A 48 -1.25 -20.60 2.13
C TRP A 48 -2.50 -20.68 3.00
N GLU A 49 -3.62 -21.06 2.38
CA GLU A 49 -4.82 -21.48 3.11
C GLU A 49 -5.04 -22.96 2.79
N GLY A 50 -4.57 -23.85 3.66
CA GLY A 50 -4.51 -25.28 3.36
C GLY A 50 -3.62 -25.57 2.14
N CYS A 51 -4.23 -25.99 1.02
CA CYS A 51 -3.52 -26.24 -0.25
C CYS A 51 -3.59 -25.06 -1.22
N ASP A 52 -4.24 -23.96 -0.85
CA ASP A 52 -4.52 -22.84 -1.74
C ASP A 52 -3.47 -21.72 -1.68
N ARG A 53 -3.09 -21.31 -2.89
CA ARG A 53 -2.19 -20.23 -3.30
C ARG A 53 -2.55 -18.83 -2.78
N ILE A 54 -2.17 -18.37 -1.58
CA ILE A 54 -2.34 -16.94 -1.24
C ILE A 54 -1.16 -16.09 -1.78
N TYR A 55 -1.44 -15.33 -2.82
CA TYR A 55 -0.54 -14.30 -3.37
C TYR A 55 -1.38 -13.13 -3.92
N ASN A 56 -1.62 -12.14 -3.07
CA ASN A 56 -2.57 -11.07 -3.37
C ASN A 56 -1.93 -9.70 -3.10
N CYS A 57 -2.02 -8.78 -4.06
CA CYS A 57 -1.64 -7.38 -3.83
C CYS A 57 -2.86 -6.59 -3.35
N VAL A 58 -2.90 -6.28 -2.06
CA VAL A 58 -4.05 -5.66 -1.41
C VAL A 58 -4.15 -4.19 -1.82
N MET A 59 -3.02 -3.49 -1.78
CA MET A 59 -2.89 -2.09 -2.19
C MET A 59 -1.61 -1.89 -2.97
N HIS A 60 -1.67 -1.10 -4.04
CA HIS A 60 -0.50 -0.69 -4.81
C HIS A 60 -0.64 0.77 -5.21
N LEU A 61 0.32 1.59 -4.78
CA LEU A 61 0.46 2.97 -5.18
C LEU A 61 1.83 3.23 -5.84
N ASP A 62 1.84 4.11 -6.84
CA ASP A 62 3.06 4.66 -7.42
C ASP A 62 3.13 6.18 -7.21
N ILE A 63 4.33 6.76 -7.30
CA ILE A 63 4.49 8.18 -7.64
C ILE A 63 5.04 8.28 -9.07
N LYS A 64 4.27 8.90 -9.97
CA LYS A 64 4.66 9.12 -11.36
C LYS A 64 4.38 10.57 -11.75
N ASP A 65 5.36 11.20 -12.38
CA ASP A 65 5.29 12.62 -12.79
C ASP A 65 4.86 13.56 -11.64
N GLY A 66 5.31 13.25 -10.42
CA GLY A 66 4.97 14.01 -9.22
C GLY A 66 3.51 13.89 -8.76
N LYS A 67 2.79 12.84 -9.18
CA LYS A 67 1.42 12.51 -8.75
C LYS A 67 1.37 11.12 -8.15
N ILE A 68 0.43 10.91 -7.23
CA ILE A 68 0.16 9.59 -6.66
C ILE A 68 -0.81 8.86 -7.58
N TRP A 69 -0.47 7.63 -7.94
CA TRP A 69 -1.31 6.73 -8.73
C TRP A 69 -1.76 5.57 -7.86
N ILE A 70 -3.07 5.36 -7.75
CA ILE A 70 -3.62 4.17 -7.10
C ILE A 70 -3.78 3.10 -8.17
N GLN A 71 -2.87 2.13 -8.19
CA GLN A 71 -2.88 1.04 -9.17
C GLN A 71 -3.85 -0.06 -8.77
N ARG A 72 -3.94 -0.33 -7.46
CA ARG A 72 -4.80 -1.36 -6.91
C ARG A 72 -5.28 -0.99 -5.51
N ASN A 73 -6.54 -1.31 -5.25
CA ASN A 73 -7.14 -1.31 -3.92
C ASN A 73 -8.21 -2.40 -3.89
N THR A 74 -8.00 -3.46 -3.10
CA THR A 74 -8.99 -4.54 -2.93
C THR A 74 -9.77 -4.44 -1.62
N THR A 75 -9.74 -3.27 -0.98
CA THR A 75 -10.46 -3.00 0.26
C THR A 75 -11.61 -2.03 -0.01
N ASP A 76 -12.47 -1.83 0.98
CA ASP A 76 -13.50 -0.78 1.00
C ASP A 76 -12.95 0.60 1.38
N ILE A 77 -11.65 0.71 1.68
CA ILE A 77 -11.00 1.95 2.08
C ILE A 77 -10.96 2.93 0.92
N ARG A 78 -11.34 4.17 1.19
CA ARG A 78 -11.33 5.26 0.20
C ARG A 78 -9.97 5.96 0.20
N ILE A 79 -8.93 5.26 -0.30
CA ILE A 79 -7.53 5.71 -0.30
C ILE A 79 -7.36 7.14 -0.81
N ALA A 80 -8.07 7.51 -1.89
CA ALA A 80 -7.99 8.85 -2.46
C ALA A 80 -8.45 9.95 -1.47
N GLU A 81 -9.48 9.69 -0.68
CA GLU A 81 -10.00 10.66 0.30
C GLU A 81 -9.04 10.83 1.46
N GLU A 82 -8.46 9.74 1.97
CA GLU A 82 -7.43 9.83 3.02
C GLU A 82 -6.19 10.59 2.55
N LEU A 83 -5.75 10.37 1.31
CA LEU A 83 -4.64 11.14 0.74
C LEU A 83 -4.98 12.64 0.69
N VAL A 84 -6.22 12.99 0.32
CA VAL A 84 -6.70 14.39 0.36
C VAL A 84 -6.68 14.96 1.77
N GLU A 85 -7.15 14.20 2.77
CA GLU A 85 -7.11 14.59 4.18
C GLU A 85 -5.67 14.78 4.70
N MET A 86 -4.72 14.01 4.17
CA MET A 86 -3.28 14.17 4.45
C MET A 86 -2.66 15.39 3.74
N GLY A 87 -3.41 16.08 2.89
CA GLY A 87 -2.99 17.29 2.19
C GLY A 87 -2.47 17.05 0.77
N VAL A 88 -2.84 15.92 0.13
CA VAL A 88 -2.61 15.71 -1.30
C VAL A 88 -3.70 16.45 -2.09
N PRO A 89 -3.36 17.41 -2.97
CA PRO A 89 -4.31 18.11 -3.82
C PRO A 89 -4.87 17.26 -4.97
#